data_AF-A0A2A5D9S3-F1
#
_entry.id   AF-A0A2A5D9S3-F1
#
_cell.length_a   1.000
_cell.length_b   1.000
_cell.length_c   1.000
_cell.angle_alpha   90.00
_cell.angle_beta   90.00
_cell.angle_gamma   90.00
#
_symmetry.space_group_name_H-M   'P 1'
#
loop_
_entity.id
_entity.type
_entity.pdbx_description
1 polymer ?
#
loop_
_entity_poly.entity_id
_entity_poly.type
_entity_poly.pdbx_seq_one_letter_code
_entity_poly.pdbx_strand_id
1 'polypeptide(L)'
;MVACLGLKLYLSSKIKGNVLLDGKPVEGATLKRTVGFQKKIIDETISNSMGEFSFPEVIKFSLWGWLPHNPSVTQFILIWYKDIEYQAWGYQKGNYDDDGELFGRKMNLRCDLANENMLHKVSDFKSYKGICELV
;
A
#
# COMPACT_ATOMS: atom_id res chain seq x y z
N MET A 1 12.77 3.30 28.84
CA MET A 1 11.57 3.16 27.98
C MET A 1 11.01 4.56 27.76
N VAL A 2 11.08 5.09 26.53
CA VAL A 2 10.46 6.39 26.21
C VAL A 2 8.98 6.13 25.95
N ALA A 3 8.11 6.66 26.81
CA ALA A 3 6.67 6.64 26.58
C ALA A 3 6.35 7.61 25.43
N CYS A 4 5.97 7.09 24.27
CA CYS A 4 5.38 7.90 23.20
C CYS A 4 3.97 8.30 23.63
N LEU A 5 3.82 9.47 24.25
CA LEU A 5 2.58 10.05 24.79
C LEU A 5 1.50 10.40 23.72
N GLY A 6 1.62 9.92 22.48
CA GLY A 6 0.71 10.26 21.37
C GLY A 6 -0.06 9.05 20.82
N LEU A 7 -1.21 9.32 20.18
CA LEU A 7 -2.00 8.30 19.50
C LEU A 7 -1.16 7.70 18.35
N LYS A 8 -1.14 6.37 18.27
CA LYS A 8 -0.48 5.63 17.19
C LYS A 8 -1.40 5.63 15.96
N LEU A 9 -0.93 6.21 14.87
CA LEU A 9 -1.65 6.31 13.60
C LEU A 9 -1.03 5.36 12.57
N TYR A 10 -1.79 4.38 12.08
CA TYR A 10 -1.39 3.54 10.96
C TYR A 10 -1.75 4.24 9.65
N LEU A 11 -0.74 4.83 9.00
CA LEU A 11 -0.92 5.55 7.74
C LEU A 11 -0.96 4.59 6.55
N SER A 12 -0.18 3.52 6.61
CA SER A 12 -0.25 2.40 5.68
C SER A 12 0.02 1.12 6.44
N SER A 13 -0.83 0.13 6.23
CA SER A 13 -0.64 -1.21 6.79
C SER A 13 0.57 -1.90 6.18
N LYS A 14 1.00 -3.01 6.79
CA LYS A 14 2.02 -3.87 6.20
C LYS A 14 1.47 -4.47 4.91
N ILE A 15 2.26 -4.41 3.84
CA ILE A 15 1.89 -4.94 2.53
C ILE A 15 2.85 -6.05 2.17
N LYS A 16 2.32 -7.17 1.71
CA LYS A 16 3.07 -8.24 1.05
C LYS A 16 2.51 -8.44 -0.34
N GLY A 17 3.32 -8.94 -1.25
CA GLY A 17 2.78 -9.36 -2.52
C GLY A 17 3.78 -10.00 -3.45
N ASN A 18 3.31 -10.33 -4.65
CA ASN A 18 4.11 -10.91 -5.73
C ASN A 18 3.93 -10.10 -7.00
N VAL A 19 5.04 -9.80 -7.68
CA VAL A 19 5.06 -9.29 -9.04
C VAL A 19 5.17 -10.48 -10.00
N LEU A 20 4.25 -10.56 -10.93
CA LEU A 20 4.16 -11.61 -11.95
C LEU A 20 4.14 -10.98 -13.34
N LEU A 21 4.49 -11.74 -14.37
CA LEU A 21 4.24 -11.42 -15.77
C LEU A 21 3.70 -12.67 -16.43
N ASP A 22 2.45 -12.63 -16.88
CA ASP A 22 1.74 -13.78 -17.43
C ASP A 22 1.76 -14.99 -16.47
N GLY A 23 1.51 -14.70 -15.19
CA GLY A 23 1.49 -15.67 -14.09
C GLY A 23 2.86 -16.14 -13.59
N LYS A 24 3.97 -15.69 -14.19
CA LYS A 24 5.33 -16.10 -13.81
C LYS A 24 6.00 -15.07 -12.91
N PRO A 25 6.71 -15.49 -11.85
CA PRO A 25 7.44 -14.56 -10.98
C PRO A 25 8.40 -13.62 -11.72
N VAL A 26 8.39 -12.34 -11.33
CA VAL A 26 9.29 -11.32 -11.87
C VAL A 26 10.28 -10.89 -10.79
N GLU A 27 11.55 -11.24 -11.01
CA GLU A 27 12.67 -10.76 -10.19
C GLU A 27 13.13 -9.37 -10.64
N GLY A 28 13.55 -8.53 -9.69
CA GLY A 28 14.21 -7.26 -9.99
C GLY A 28 13.27 -6.12 -10.40
N ALA A 29 11.96 -6.26 -10.21
CA ALA A 29 11.03 -5.15 -10.38
C ALA A 29 11.19 -4.18 -9.21
N THR A 30 11.36 -2.89 -9.49
CA THR A 30 11.43 -1.85 -8.44
C THR A 30 10.03 -1.43 -8.08
N LEU A 31 9.70 -1.47 -6.80
CA LEU A 31 8.42 -0.99 -6.28
C LEU A 31 8.65 0.25 -5.43
N LYS A 32 7.88 1.30 -5.69
CA LYS A 32 7.88 2.53 -4.89
C LYS A 32 6.51 2.75 -4.31
N ARG A 33 6.44 2.84 -2.99
CA ARG A 33 5.23 3.25 -2.29
C ARG A 33 5.33 4.71 -1.89
N THR A 34 4.26 5.45 -2.15
CA THR A 34 4.07 6.82 -1.66
C THR A 34 2.86 6.85 -0.73
N VAL A 35 3.08 7.30 0.50
CA VAL A 35 2.03 7.54 1.50
C VAL A 35 1.89 9.05 1.68
N GLY A 36 0.78 9.60 1.18
CA GLY A 36 0.45 11.01 1.32
C GLY A 36 -0.30 11.27 2.62
N PHE A 37 0.38 11.98 3.52
CA PHE A 37 -0.17 12.55 4.74
C PHE A 37 0.30 14.02 4.84
N GLN A 38 0.41 14.59 6.05
CA GLN A 38 0.94 15.95 6.27
C GLN A 38 2.22 16.25 5.47
N LYS A 39 3.13 15.27 5.41
CA LYS A 39 4.24 15.20 4.46
C LYS A 39 4.19 13.86 3.76
N LYS A 40 4.59 13.83 2.49
CA LYS A 40 4.72 12.58 1.75
C LYS A 40 5.83 11.73 2.37
N ILE A 41 5.55 10.45 2.53
CA ILE A 41 6.49 9.41 2.93
C ILE A 41 6.68 8.51 1.72
N ILE A 42 7.93 8.20 1.39
CA ILE A 42 8.28 7.41 0.22
C ILE A 42 9.24 6.32 0.68
N ASP A 43 8.97 5.08 0.29
CA ASP A 43 9.88 3.96 0.42
C ASP A 43 9.87 3.08 -0.83
N GLU A 44 10.95 2.33 -1.00
CA GLU A 44 11.20 1.50 -2.18
C GLU A 44 11.67 0.11 -1.75
N THR A 45 11.31 -0.90 -2.54
CA THR A 45 11.78 -2.28 -2.42
C THR A 45 11.95 -2.88 -3.81
N ILE A 46 12.62 -4.02 -3.90
CA ILE A 46 12.80 -4.77 -5.15
C ILE A 46 12.20 -6.16 -4.97
N SER A 47 11.55 -6.70 -6.00
CA SER A 47 11.03 -8.06 -5.97
C SER A 47 12.15 -9.10 -6.04
N ASN A 48 12.05 -10.16 -5.24
CA ASN A 48 13.05 -11.23 -5.19
C ASN A 48 12.88 -12.25 -6.33
N SER A 49 13.68 -13.31 -6.34
CA SER A 49 13.64 -14.38 -7.36
C SER A 49 12.31 -15.14 -7.43
N MET A 50 11.48 -15.08 -6.38
CA MET A 50 10.12 -15.62 -6.35
C MET A 50 9.06 -14.54 -6.66
N GLY A 51 9.49 -13.36 -7.12
CA GLY A 51 8.66 -12.21 -7.41
C GLY A 51 8.09 -11.53 -6.16
N GLU A 52 8.47 -11.97 -4.96
CA GLU A 52 7.90 -11.44 -3.72
C GLU A 52 8.46 -10.06 -3.39
N PHE A 53 7.61 -9.22 -2.82
CA PHE A 53 7.98 -7.95 -2.22
C PHE A 53 7.24 -7.74 -0.90
N SER A 54 7.76 -6.82 -0.07
CA SER A 54 7.04 -6.38 1.11
C SER A 54 7.37 -4.94 1.46
N PHE A 55 6.36 -4.25 1.99
CA PHE A 55 6.53 -2.96 2.64
C PHE A 55 6.14 -3.09 4.12
N PRO A 56 6.92 -2.54 5.06
CA PRO A 56 6.51 -2.46 6.46
C PRO A 56 5.33 -1.51 6.63
N GLU A 57 4.66 -1.59 7.77
CA GLU A 57 3.68 -0.56 8.14
C GLU A 57 4.33 0.83 8.28
N VAL A 58 3.58 1.87 7.93
CA VAL A 58 3.96 3.28 8.14
C VAL A 58 3.18 3.82 9.33
N ILE A 59 3.89 4.04 10.43
CA ILE A 59 3.31 4.52 11.68
C ILE A 59 3.76 5.96 11.97
N LYS A 60 2.84 6.78 12.47
CA LYS A 60 3.16 8.07 13.12
C LYS A 60 2.54 8.14 14.50
N PHE A 61 3.20 8.85 15.42
CA PHE A 61 2.62 9.19 16.71
C PHE A 61 2.17 10.65 16.67
N SER A 62 0.95 10.94 17.12
CA SER A 62 0.39 12.29 17.13
C SER A 62 -0.22 12.64 18.49
N LEU A 63 0.20 13.78 19.05
CA LEU A 63 -0.42 14.37 20.24
C LEU A 63 -1.77 15.03 19.94
N TRP A 64 -2.08 15.26 18.66
CA TRP A 64 -3.32 15.91 18.21
C TRP A 64 -4.30 14.91 17.58
N GLY A 65 -3.98 13.62 17.58
CA GLY A 65 -4.81 12.58 16.95
C GLY A 65 -6.20 12.41 17.58
N TRP A 66 -6.41 12.95 18.78
CA TRP A 66 -7.70 12.93 19.49
C TRP A 66 -8.63 14.09 19.09
N LEU A 67 -8.14 15.12 18.41
CA LEU A 67 -8.99 16.20 17.93
C LEU A 67 -9.92 15.68 16.81
N PRO A 68 -11.20 16.10 16.77
CA PRO A 68 -12.10 15.75 15.68
C PRO A 68 -11.53 16.20 14.33
N HIS A 69 -11.27 15.23 13.46
CA HIS A 69 -10.84 15.46 12.08
C HIS A 69 -11.22 14.26 11.22
N ASN A 70 -11.25 14.46 9.90
CA ASN A 70 -11.51 13.38 8.96
C ASN A 70 -10.16 12.78 8.52
N PRO A 71 -9.85 11.53 8.89
CA PRO A 71 -8.63 10.87 8.44
C PRO A 71 -8.65 10.72 6.92
N SER A 72 -7.55 11.08 6.28
CA SER A 72 -7.37 10.94 4.84
C SER A 72 -5.91 10.70 4.53
N VAL A 73 -5.56 9.46 4.19
CA VAL A 73 -4.20 9.07 3.79
C VAL A 73 -4.23 8.48 2.39
N THR A 74 -3.55 9.14 1.46
CA THR A 74 -3.39 8.61 0.09
C THR A 74 -2.27 7.59 0.05
N GLN A 75 -2.47 6.52 -0.70
CA GLN A 75 -1.49 5.45 -0.85
C GLN A 75 -1.37 5.11 -2.33
N PHE A 76 -0.14 5.11 -2.83
CA PHE A 76 0.18 4.68 -4.18
C PHE A 76 1.33 3.70 -4.15
N ILE A 77 1.28 2.68 -5.00
CA ILE A 77 2.42 1.82 -5.32
C ILE A 77 2.58 1.83 -6.84
N LEU A 78 3.79 2.12 -7.28
CA LEU A 78 4.21 2.00 -8.66
C LEU A 78 5.25 0.89 -8.77
N ILE A 79 5.18 0.11 -9.85
CA ILE A 79 6.17 -0.90 -10.20
C ILE A 79 6.88 -0.44 -11.47
N TRP A 80 8.21 -0.48 -11.48
CA TRP A 80 9.02 -0.34 -12.69
C TRP A 80 9.67 -1.67 -13.02
N TYR A 81 9.50 -2.09 -14.26
CA TYR A 81 10.16 -3.27 -14.81
C TYR A 81 10.49 -3.04 -16.27
N LYS A 82 11.76 -3.19 -16.65
CA LYS A 82 12.26 -2.96 -18.02
C LYS A 82 11.82 -1.59 -18.58
N ASP A 83 12.01 -0.54 -17.79
CA ASP A 83 11.67 0.86 -18.12
C ASP A 83 10.17 1.15 -18.34
N ILE A 84 9.29 0.19 -18.03
CA ILE A 84 7.83 0.39 -18.06
C ILE A 84 7.33 0.61 -16.63
N GLU A 85 6.52 1.64 -16.45
CA GLU A 85 5.86 1.96 -15.18
C GLU A 85 4.43 1.38 -15.16
N TYR A 86 4.07 0.75 -14.04
CA TYR A 86 2.76 0.17 -13.79
C TYR A 86 2.18 0.71 -12.48
N GLN A 87 0.93 1.18 -12.50
CA GLN A 87 0.23 1.51 -11.28
C GLN A 87 -0.27 0.22 -10.61
N ALA A 88 0.41 -0.18 -9.54
CA ALA A 88 0.13 -1.39 -8.79
C ALA A 88 -1.06 -1.21 -7.83
N TRP A 89 -1.06 -0.11 -7.09
CA TRP A 89 -2.07 0.19 -6.07
C TRP A 89 -2.30 1.70 -5.97
N GLY A 90 -3.54 2.08 -5.71
CA GLY A 90 -3.97 3.46 -5.53
C GLY A 90 -5.22 3.48 -4.65
N TYR A 91 -5.11 3.99 -3.43
CA TYR A 91 -6.20 3.95 -2.45
C TYR A 91 -6.20 5.17 -1.53
N GLN A 92 -7.39 5.55 -1.07
CA GLN A 92 -7.61 6.60 -0.09
C GLN A 92 -8.12 5.98 1.22
N LYS A 93 -7.20 5.78 2.16
CA LYS A 93 -7.52 5.29 3.50
C LYS A 93 -8.17 6.39 4.32
N GLY A 94 -9.31 6.06 4.94
CA GLY A 94 -10.18 6.99 5.68
C GLY A 94 -10.17 6.82 7.19
N ASN A 95 -9.19 6.09 7.74
CA ASN A 95 -9.01 5.82 9.17
C ASN A 95 -7.50 5.70 9.49
N TYR A 96 -7.17 5.46 10.75
CA TYR A 96 -5.79 5.20 11.20
C TYR A 96 -5.62 3.81 11.82
N ASP A 97 -6.54 2.90 11.52
CA ASP A 97 -6.54 1.56 12.08
C ASP A 97 -5.50 0.70 11.35
N ASP A 98 -4.88 -0.23 12.09
CA ASP A 98 -4.11 -1.31 11.47
C ASP A 98 -5.04 -2.14 10.57
N ASP A 99 -4.58 -2.48 9.36
CA ASP A 99 -5.36 -3.16 8.31
C ASP A 99 -6.67 -2.47 7.90
N GLY A 100 -6.84 -1.19 8.25
CA GLY A 100 -8.09 -0.46 7.99
C GLY A 100 -8.36 -0.16 6.51
N GLU A 101 -7.42 -0.44 5.60
CA GLU A 101 -7.58 -0.43 4.14
C GLU A 101 -8.60 -1.48 3.69
N LEU A 102 -8.63 -2.63 4.38
CA LEU A 102 -9.43 -3.80 4.01
C LEU A 102 -10.31 -4.28 5.15
N PHE A 103 -10.71 -3.37 6.04
CA PHE A 103 -11.58 -3.65 7.19
C PHE A 103 -11.03 -4.73 8.13
N GLY A 104 -9.73 -4.65 8.46
CA GLY A 104 -9.05 -5.58 9.36
C GLY A 104 -8.41 -6.79 8.69
N ARG A 105 -8.50 -6.89 7.36
CA ARG A 105 -7.82 -7.95 6.58
C ARG A 105 -6.43 -7.52 6.15
N LYS A 106 -5.49 -8.46 6.16
CA LYS A 106 -4.11 -8.24 5.72
C LYS A 106 -4.05 -7.88 4.24
N MET A 107 -3.14 -6.97 3.88
CA MET A 107 -2.89 -6.59 2.49
C MET A 107 -1.89 -7.54 1.84
N ASN A 108 -2.41 -8.58 1.18
CA ASN A 108 -1.65 -9.44 0.28
C ASN A 108 -2.03 -9.12 -1.16
N LEU A 109 -1.05 -8.71 -1.97
CA LEU A 109 -1.24 -8.28 -3.34
C LEU A 109 -0.67 -9.29 -4.33
N ARG A 110 -1.42 -9.59 -5.37
CA ARG A 110 -0.93 -10.30 -6.55
C ARG A 110 -0.95 -9.33 -7.73
N CYS A 111 0.23 -8.98 -8.25
CA CYS A 111 0.39 -7.95 -9.26
C CYS A 111 0.94 -8.56 -10.55
N ASP A 112 0.05 -8.95 -11.47
CA ASP A 112 0.49 -9.37 -12.80
C ASP A 112 0.66 -8.15 -13.70
N LEU A 113 1.85 -7.97 -14.27
CA LEU A 113 2.16 -6.86 -15.16
C LEU A 113 1.38 -6.92 -16.48
N ALA A 114 0.79 -8.07 -16.82
CA ALA A 114 -0.13 -8.22 -17.95
C ALA A 114 -1.57 -7.77 -17.63
N ASN A 115 -1.91 -7.53 -16.36
CA ASN A 115 -3.25 -7.09 -15.97
C ASN A 115 -3.50 -5.64 -16.39
N GLU A 116 -4.77 -5.35 -16.66
CA GLU A 116 -5.22 -3.98 -16.91
C GLU A 116 -5.28 -3.16 -15.61
N ASN A 117 -4.95 -1.87 -15.72
CA ASN A 117 -5.12 -0.93 -14.61
C ASN A 117 -6.59 -0.55 -14.45
N MET A 118 -7.26 -1.20 -13.50
CA MET A 118 -8.70 -1.06 -13.29
C MET A 118 -9.07 -0.69 -11.86
N LEU A 119 -10.34 -0.33 -11.68
CA LEU A 119 -10.93 -0.09 -10.36
C LEU A 119 -11.45 -1.41 -9.78
N HIS A 120 -10.99 -1.74 -8.58
CA HIS A 120 -11.38 -2.92 -7.82
C HIS A 120 -12.24 -2.52 -6.63
N LYS A 121 -13.41 -3.16 -6.49
CA LYS A 121 -14.31 -2.90 -5.35
C LYS A 121 -13.82 -3.65 -4.10
N VAL A 122 -13.75 -2.94 -2.98
CA VAL A 122 -13.50 -3.51 -1.63
C VAL A 122 -14.81 -3.63 -0.86
N SER A 123 -15.70 -2.64 -1.03
CA SER A 123 -17.08 -2.63 -0.54
C SER A 123 -17.93 -1.75 -1.45
N ASP A 124 -19.21 -1.55 -1.12
CA ASP A 124 -20.12 -0.69 -1.89
C ASP A 124 -19.63 0.76 -2.03
N PHE A 125 -18.83 1.23 -1.07
CA PHE A 125 -18.36 2.63 -1.00
C PHE A 125 -16.84 2.79 -1.10
N LYS A 126 -16.10 1.68 -1.22
CA LYS A 126 -14.63 1.71 -1.25
C LYS A 126 -14.11 0.90 -2.42
N SER A 127 -13.18 1.49 -3.15
CA SER A 127 -12.43 0.87 -4.22
C SER A 127 -10.96 1.29 -4.17
N TYR A 128 -10.10 0.48 -4.77
CA TYR A 128 -8.73 0.86 -5.09
C TYR A 128 -8.52 0.76 -6.60
N LYS A 129 -7.46 1.39 -7.12
CA LYS A 129 -7.11 1.39 -8.54
C LYS A 129 -5.71 0.82 -8.75
N GLY A 130 -5.57 -0.13 -9.66
CA GLY A 130 -4.27 -0.64 -10.08
C GLY A 130 -4.35 -2.01 -10.76
N ILE A 131 -3.18 -2.53 -11.14
CA ILE A 131 -3.03 -3.85 -11.76
C ILE A 131 -3.05 -4.99 -10.74
N CYS A 132 -2.81 -4.70 -9.46
CA CYS A 132 -2.80 -5.72 -8.42
C CYS A 132 -4.20 -6.13 -8.01
N GLU A 133 -4.32 -7.39 -7.60
CA GLU A 133 -5.51 -7.97 -7.01
C GLU A 133 -5.23 -8.36 -5.54
N LEU A 134 -6.28 -8.44 -4.73
CA LEU A 134 -6.20 -8.93 -3.35
C LEU A 134 -6.35 -10.45 -3.34
N VAL A 135 -5.48 -11.14 -2.59
CA VAL A 135 -5.47 -12.61 -2.45
C VAL A 135 -5.57 -13.08 -1.00
#